data_AF-A0A1H1S219-F1
#
_entry.id   AF-A0A1H1S219-F1
#
_cell.length_a   1.000
_cell.length_b   1.000
_cell.length_c   1.000
_cell.angle_alpha   90.00
_cell.angle_beta   90.00
_cell.angle_gamma   90.00
#
_symmetry.space_group_name_H-M   'P 1'
#
loop_
_entity.id
_entity.type
_entity.pdbx_description
1 polymer ?
#
loop_
_entity_poly.entity_id
_entity_poly.type
_entity_poly.pdbx_seq_one_letter_code
_entity_poly.pdbx_strand_id
1 'polypeptide(L)'
;MKNLILKDLVKNSSSNEEGMVLFNVFQEAYLNNTQILLEIGSDISMSSSFLNTSIGEFLDKYGFLKFKETVKIKGSENQFNRLNNYINKYKDLYIA
;
A
#
# COMPACT_ATOMS: atom_id res chain seq x y z
N MET A 1 16.03 3.85 5.27
CA MET A 1 14.89 3.12 4.68
C MET A 1 14.61 1.89 5.53
N LYS A 2 13.36 1.65 5.94
CA LYS A 2 12.94 0.52 6.79
C LYS A 2 12.35 -0.59 5.93
N ASN A 3 12.83 -1.82 6.08
CA ASN A 3 12.31 -2.97 5.35
C ASN A 3 11.20 -3.63 6.17
N LEU A 4 10.06 -3.90 5.55
CA LEU A 4 8.90 -4.49 6.18
C LEU A 4 8.37 -5.63 5.30
N ILE A 5 7.96 -6.74 5.89
CA ILE A 5 7.34 -7.84 5.17
C ILE A 5 5.85 -7.84 5.48
N LEU A 6 5.01 -7.76 4.45
CA LEU A 6 3.56 -7.59 4.62
C LEU A 6 2.95 -8.66 5.54
N LYS A 7 3.34 -9.92 5.36
CA LYS A 7 2.82 -11.07 6.14
C LYS A 7 3.13 -10.98 7.64
N ASP A 8 4.12 -10.19 8.03
CA ASP A 8 4.52 -10.00 9.42
C ASP A 8 3.79 -8.79 10.05
N LEU A 9 3.18 -7.93 9.21
CA LEU A 9 2.43 -6.75 9.64
C LEU A 9 0.95 -7.04 9.86
N VAL A 10 0.36 -7.89 9.01
CA VAL A 10 -1.07 -8.13 8.97
C VAL A 10 -1.39 -9.61 9.07
N LYS A 11 -2.53 -9.94 9.68
CA LYS A 11 -3.01 -11.34 9.81
C LYS A 11 -3.53 -11.89 8.49
N ASN A 12 -4.09 -11.03 7.65
CA ASN A 12 -4.57 -11.34 6.31
C ASN A 12 -4.53 -10.08 5.44
N SER A 13 -4.76 -10.23 4.14
CA SER A 13 -4.86 -9.11 3.20
C SER A 13 -6.23 -9.03 2.54
N SER A 14 -7.28 -9.41 3.29
CA SER A 14 -8.65 -9.48 2.76
C SER A 14 -9.65 -8.58 3.49
N SER A 15 -9.33 -8.04 4.68
CA SER A 15 -10.26 -7.22 5.48
C SER A 15 -9.87 -5.73 5.55
N ASN A 16 -10.83 -4.89 5.95
CA ASN A 16 -10.60 -3.46 6.15
C ASN A 16 -9.72 -3.18 7.37
N GLU A 17 -9.93 -3.95 8.45
CA GLU A 17 -9.19 -3.81 9.71
C GLU A 17 -7.69 -4.01 9.49
N GLU A 18 -7.31 -5.05 8.73
CA GLU A 18 -5.91 -5.29 8.39
C GLU A 18 -5.39 -4.25 7.38
N GLY A 19 -6.26 -3.73 6.50
CA GLY A 19 -5.91 -2.59 5.63
C GLY A 19 -5.54 -1.34 6.44
N MET A 20 -6.29 -1.06 7.51
CA MET A 20 -6.03 0.05 8.42
C MET A 20 -4.69 -0.11 9.16
N VAL A 21 -4.30 -1.33 9.52
CA VAL A 21 -2.97 -1.60 10.11
C VAL A 21 -1.87 -1.16 9.15
N LEU A 22 -1.97 -1.54 7.87
CA LEU A 22 -0.98 -1.15 6.87
C LEU A 22 -0.99 0.37 6.59
N PHE A 23 -2.18 0.99 6.56
CA PHE A 23 -2.31 2.45 6.45
C PHE A 23 -1.58 3.17 7.58
N ASN A 24 -1.77 2.74 8.84
CA ASN A 24 -1.12 3.37 9.99
C ASN A 24 0.41 3.30 9.89
N VAL A 25 0.96 2.18 9.40
CA VAL A 25 2.40 2.03 9.12
C VAL A 25 2.87 3.04 8.07
N PHE A 26 2.10 3.21 6.99
CA PHE A 26 2.44 4.18 5.94
C PHE A 26 2.37 5.62 6.46
N GLN A 27 1.32 5.93 7.22
CA GLN A 27 1.11 7.25 7.81
C GLN A 27 2.23 7.60 8.79
N GLU A 28 2.60 6.68 9.68
CA GLU A 28 3.72 6.89 10.60
C GLU A 28 5.03 7.14 9.85
N ALA A 29 5.30 6.34 8.80
CA ALA A 29 6.49 6.53 7.97
C ALA A 29 6.49 7.91 7.28
N TYR A 30 5.34 8.34 6.75
CA TYR A 30 5.18 9.65 6.13
C TYR A 30 5.42 10.79 7.13
N LEU A 31 4.75 10.76 8.29
CA LEU A 31 4.88 11.80 9.32
C LEU A 31 6.31 11.92 9.85
N ASN A 32 7.03 10.79 9.91
CA ASN A 32 8.42 10.73 10.36
C ASN A 32 9.45 10.90 9.23
N ASN A 33 9.03 11.30 8.02
CA ASN A 33 9.90 11.43 6.83
C ASN A 33 10.79 10.20 6.57
N THR A 34 10.27 9.01 6.88
CA THR A 34 10.98 7.74 6.74
C THR A 34 10.48 7.00 5.51
N GLN A 35 11.40 6.50 4.70
CA GLN A 35 11.06 5.63 3.58
C GLN A 35 10.93 4.18 4.03
N ILE A 36 9.93 3.48 3.49
CA ILE A 36 9.73 2.05 3.68
C ILE A 36 9.92 1.26 2.38
N LEU A 37 10.47 0.07 2.49
CA LEU A 37 10.43 -0.97 1.47
C LEU A 37 9.48 -2.06 1.96
N LEU A 38 8.28 -2.12 1.37
CA LEU A 38 7.29 -3.15 1.66
C LEU A 38 7.51 -4.36 0.75
N GLU A 39 7.87 -5.48 1.35
CA GLU A 39 8.01 -6.77 0.69
C GLU A 39 6.68 -7.53 0.71
N ILE A 40 6.21 -7.94 -0.46
CA ILE A 40 4.95 -8.66 -0.67
C ILE A 40 5.28 -10.03 -1.26
N GLY A 41 4.89 -11.09 -0.55
CA GLY A 41 5.05 -12.48 -1.01
C GLY A 41 4.28 -12.74 -2.31
N SER A 42 4.82 -13.63 -3.15
CA SER A 42 4.17 -13.99 -4.42
C SER A 42 2.83 -14.71 -4.23
N ASP A 43 2.64 -15.33 -3.07
CA ASP A 43 1.46 -16.07 -2.63
C ASP A 43 0.35 -15.17 -2.05
N ILE A 44 0.65 -13.91 -1.77
CA ILE A 44 -0.30 -12.99 -1.11
C ILE A 44 -1.32 -12.45 -2.13
N SER A 45 -2.61 -12.55 -1.80
CA SER A 45 -3.69 -11.93 -2.60
C SER A 45 -4.40 -10.85 -1.80
N MET A 46 -4.33 -9.60 -2.28
CA MET A 46 -4.87 -8.42 -1.59
C MET A 46 -6.26 -8.03 -2.09
N SER A 47 -7.31 -8.15 -1.28
CA SER A 47 -8.67 -7.76 -1.68
C SER A 47 -8.79 -6.25 -1.95
N SER A 48 -9.81 -5.84 -2.69
CA SER A 48 -10.10 -4.41 -2.88
C SER A 48 -10.38 -3.70 -1.56
N SER A 49 -11.10 -4.32 -0.63
CA SER A 49 -11.38 -3.76 0.71
C SER A 49 -10.09 -3.45 1.48
N PHE A 50 -9.16 -4.41 1.47
CA PHE A 50 -7.83 -4.22 2.06
C PHE A 50 -7.04 -3.10 1.39
N LEU A 51 -7.00 -3.09 0.05
CA LEU A 51 -6.28 -2.07 -0.73
C LEU A 51 -6.87 -0.66 -0.57
N ASN A 52 -8.21 -0.55 -0.55
CA ASN A 52 -8.93 0.71 -0.36
C ASN A 52 -8.60 1.32 1.00
N THR A 53 -8.63 0.52 2.07
CA THR A 53 -8.36 1.02 3.43
C THR A 53 -6.87 1.24 3.71
N SER A 54 -5.98 0.60 2.94
CA SER A 54 -4.53 0.77 3.08
C SER A 54 -3.96 1.83 2.13
N ILE A 55 -3.73 1.43 0.88
CA ILE A 55 -3.12 2.28 -0.15
C ILE A 55 -4.11 3.36 -0.59
N GLY A 56 -5.40 3.03 -0.80
CA GLY A 56 -6.42 4.00 -1.21
C GLY A 56 -6.51 5.18 -0.24
N GLU A 57 -6.73 4.90 1.04
CA GLU A 57 -6.81 5.90 2.10
C GLU A 57 -5.55 6.77 2.21
N PHE A 58 -4.35 6.20 2.00
CA PHE A 58 -3.12 6.98 1.94
C PHE A 58 -3.09 7.91 0.73
N LEU A 59 -3.49 7.42 -0.44
CA LEU A 59 -3.58 8.22 -1.66
C LEU A 59 -4.61 9.34 -1.52
N ASP A 60 -5.77 9.09 -0.89
CA ASP A 60 -6.81 10.09 -0.61
C ASP A 60 -6.26 11.22 0.27
N LYS A 61 -5.52 10.88 1.33
CA LYS A 61 -5.05 11.86 2.32
C LYS A 61 -3.80 12.62 1.91
N TYR A 62 -2.86 11.97 1.23
CA TYR A 62 -1.52 12.51 1.01
C TYR A 62 -1.12 12.58 -0.47
N GLY A 63 -1.88 11.94 -1.35
CA GLY A 63 -1.64 11.94 -2.78
C GLY A 63 -0.56 10.97 -3.26
N PHE A 64 -0.59 10.70 -4.56
CA PHE A 64 0.29 9.72 -5.22
C PHE A 64 1.78 10.06 -5.12
N LEU A 65 2.15 11.35 -5.22
CA LEU A 65 3.56 11.76 -5.14
C LEU A 65 4.15 11.41 -3.78
N LYS A 66 3.42 11.71 -2.69
CA LYS A 66 3.84 11.38 -1.33
C LYS A 66 3.89 9.88 -1.10
N PHE A 67 2.93 9.12 -1.63
CA PHE A 67 2.99 7.67 -1.57
C PHE A 67 4.27 7.12 -2.23
N LYS A 68 4.65 7.61 -3.41
CA LYS A 68 5.86 7.18 -4.12
C LYS A 68 7.16 7.61 -3.41
N GLU A 69 7.14 8.74 -2.72
CA GLU A 69 8.26 9.22 -1.89
C GLU A 69 8.43 8.38 -0.62
N THR A 70 7.34 7.98 0.03
CA THR A 70 7.34 7.23 1.30
C THR A 70 7.48 5.72 1.11
N VAL A 71 6.80 5.13 0.12
CA VAL A 71 6.65 3.68 -0.02
C VAL A 71 7.31 3.17 -1.30
N LYS A 72 8.24 2.24 -1.14
CA LYS A 72 8.75 1.38 -2.21
C LYS A 72 8.20 -0.03 -2.03
N ILE A 73 7.89 -0.70 -3.13
CA ILE A 73 7.32 -2.05 -3.11
C ILE A 73 8.31 -3.01 -3.74
N LYS A 74 8.48 -4.18 -3.12
CA LYS A 74 9.23 -5.32 -3.63
C LYS A 74 8.32 -6.54 -3.62
N GLY A 75 8.20 -7.21 -4.74
CA GLY A 75 7.35 -8.40 -4.89
C GLY A 75 7.56 -9.06 -6.24
N SER A 76 6.72 -10.04 -6.56
CA SER A 76 6.72 -10.63 -7.91
C SER A 76 6.12 -9.67 -8.93
N GLU A 77 6.36 -9.93 -10.22
CA GLU A 77 5.76 -9.17 -11.33
C GLU A 77 4.23 -9.09 -11.22
N ASN A 78 3.59 -10.20 -10.82
CA ASN A 78 2.13 -10.22 -10.58
C ASN A 78 1.70 -9.24 -9.49
N GLN A 79 2.46 -9.11 -8.41
CA GLN A 79 2.17 -8.13 -7.35
C GLN A 79 2.33 -6.70 -7.86
N PHE A 80 3.38 -6.43 -8.62
CA PHE A 80 3.58 -5.13 -9.24
C PHE A 80 2.45 -4.77 -10.19
N ASN A 81 2.05 -5.70 -11.08
CA ASN A 81 0.96 -5.49 -12.01
C ASN A 81 -0.37 -5.25 -11.29
N ARG A 82 -0.68 -6.02 -10.26
CA ARG A 82 -1.90 -5.84 -9.45
C ARG A 82 -1.96 -4.46 -8.81
N LEU A 83 -0.88 -4.04 -8.17
CA LEU A 83 -0.79 -2.75 -7.48
C LEU A 83 -0.77 -1.58 -8.46
N ASN A 84 -0.05 -1.70 -9.57
CA ASN A 84 -0.04 -0.69 -10.62
C ASN A 84 -1.45 -0.52 -11.21
N ASN A 85 -2.15 -1.62 -11.50
CA ASN A 85 -3.53 -1.58 -11.98
C ASN A 85 -4.47 -0.92 -10.96
N TYR A 86 -4.32 -1.23 -9.67
CA TYR A 86 -5.08 -0.59 -8.61
C TYR A 86 -4.83 0.92 -8.55
N ILE A 87 -3.56 1.34 -8.50
CA ILE A 87 -3.18 2.77 -8.39
C ILE A 87 -3.59 3.55 -9.65
N ASN A 88 -3.48 2.98 -10.84
CA ASN A 88 -3.88 3.66 -12.08
C ASN A 88 -5.39 3.84 -12.15
N LYS A 89 -6.18 2.79 -11.84
CA LYS A 89 -7.64 2.93 -11.70
C LYS A 89 -8.02 3.98 -10.67
N TYR A 90 -7.29 4.03 -9.57
CA TYR A 90 -7.49 5.04 -8.54
C TYR A 90 -7.19 6.44 -9.08
N LYS A 91 -6.09 6.68 -9.81
CA LYS A 91 -5.80 7.98 -10.43
C LYS A 91 -6.90 8.44 -11.38
N ASP A 92 -7.40 7.55 -12.23
CA ASP A 92 -8.40 7.89 -13.23
C ASP A 92 -9.72 8.38 -12.61
N LEU A 93 -10.03 7.96 -11.38
CA LEU A 93 -11.22 8.39 -10.65
C LEU A 93 -11.15 9.83 -10.10
N TYR A 94 -9.93 10.39 -9.91
CA TYR A 94 -9.71 11.69 -9.27
C TYR A 94 -9.12 12.75 -10.23
N ILE A 95 -9.03 12.44 -11.53
CA ILE A 95 -8.68 13.40 -12.61
C ILE A 95 -9.93 13.73 -13.45
N ALA A 96 -11.11 13.81 -12.81
CA ALA A 96 -12.35 14.27 -13.43
C ALA A 96 -12.61 15.75 -13.15
#